data_AF-A0A6G2QVN7-F1
#
_entry.id   AF-A0A6G2QVN7-F1
#
_cell.length_a   1.000
_cell.length_b   1.000
_cell.length_c   1.000
_cell.angle_alpha   90.00
_cell.angle_beta   90.00
_cell.angle_gamma   90.00
#
_symmetry.space_group_name_H-M   'P 1'
#
loop_
_entity.id
_entity.type
_entity.pdbx_description
1 polymer ?
#
loop_
_entity_poly.entity_id
_entity_poly.type
_entity_poly.pdbx_seq_one_letter_code
_entity_poly.pdbx_strand_id
1 'polypeptide(L)'
;AQGGAPQGLAAQAAAVLGEDGAEVLRADPWQLLRVAGVRPEQADGFARALLGAGAGPDDERRGRAVTVWLLEQAALAGHTALDLPALAAALGRQGVPDAEDAVQNAISEGDVLVFQDAIGEAGDAQEDEERPVRVLVGLERYALAEESLADGLARLVNSVPERGDAGEEWERAAASAAGSAAELIRAVAGHGLVLHTGGEASLAEPAALLDAAHGLGLRAWAATHGPVGRARFA
;
A
#
# COMPACT_ATOMS: atom_id res chain seq x y z
N ALA A 1 28.62 -21.53 -9.52
CA ALA A 1 27.53 -20.95 -10.33
C ALA A 1 26.99 -22.02 -11.29
N GLN A 2 26.10 -22.89 -10.80
CA GLN A 2 25.25 -23.70 -11.68
C GLN A 2 24.02 -22.84 -11.97
N GLY A 3 23.69 -22.57 -13.23
CA GLY A 3 22.53 -21.74 -13.62
C GLY A 3 22.83 -20.42 -14.32
N GLY A 4 24.09 -19.99 -14.45
CA GLY A 4 24.46 -18.87 -15.34
C GLY A 4 24.03 -17.46 -14.90
N ALA A 5 23.60 -17.26 -13.65
CA ALA A 5 23.27 -15.92 -13.14
C ALA A 5 24.52 -15.00 -13.17
N PRO A 6 24.44 -13.79 -13.77
CA PRO A 6 25.50 -12.79 -13.72
C PRO A 6 26.00 -12.55 -12.29
N GLN A 7 27.32 -12.38 -12.10
CA GLN A 7 27.91 -12.18 -10.76
C GLN A 7 27.27 -11.02 -9.98
N GLY A 8 26.75 -9.99 -10.67
CA GLY A 8 26.04 -8.87 -10.06
C GLY A 8 24.70 -9.22 -9.41
N LEU A 9 24.00 -10.27 -9.88
CA LEU A 9 22.72 -10.70 -9.29
C LEU A 9 22.90 -11.58 -8.06
N ALA A 10 24.05 -12.25 -7.90
CA ALA A 10 24.27 -13.17 -6.78
C ALA A 10 24.24 -12.45 -5.42
N ALA A 11 24.90 -11.28 -5.31
CA ALA A 11 24.89 -10.49 -4.09
C ALA A 11 23.50 -9.92 -3.77
N GLN A 12 22.77 -9.49 -4.79
CA GLN A 12 21.40 -8.98 -4.64
C GLN A 12 20.43 -10.10 -4.25
N ALA A 13 20.55 -11.28 -4.87
CA ALA A 13 19.76 -12.45 -4.53
C ALA A 13 20.02 -12.91 -3.09
N ALA A 14 21.28 -12.91 -2.63
CA ALA A 14 21.60 -13.21 -1.24
C ALA A 14 21.01 -12.17 -0.27
N ALA A 15 21.03 -10.88 -0.63
CA ALA A 15 20.43 -9.84 0.20
C ALA A 15 18.91 -9.94 0.32
N VAL A 16 18.23 -10.40 -0.74
CA VAL A 16 16.76 -10.51 -0.80
C VAL A 16 16.26 -11.84 -0.22
N LEU A 17 16.92 -12.96 -0.55
CA LEU A 17 16.48 -14.31 -0.19
C LEU A 17 17.10 -14.82 1.12
N GLY A 18 18.04 -14.08 1.70
CA GLY A 18 18.72 -14.45 2.93
C GLY A 18 19.77 -15.55 2.76
N GLU A 19 20.23 -16.08 3.89
CA GLU A 19 21.33 -17.06 3.97
C GLU A 19 21.00 -18.37 3.23
N ASP A 20 19.74 -18.79 3.27
CA ASP A 20 19.25 -20.01 2.60
C ASP A 20 18.85 -19.79 1.13
N GLY A 21 19.12 -18.62 0.56
CA GLY A 21 18.66 -18.25 -0.79
C GLY A 21 19.10 -19.22 -1.89
N ALA A 22 20.26 -19.87 -1.73
CA ALA A 22 20.71 -20.89 -2.68
C ALA A 22 19.88 -22.18 -2.62
N GLU A 23 19.33 -22.53 -1.44
CA GLU A 23 18.43 -23.68 -1.27
C GLU A 23 17.05 -23.36 -1.80
N VAL A 24 16.55 -22.17 -1.47
CA VAL A 24 15.30 -21.63 -2.00
C VAL A 24 15.30 -21.65 -3.52
N LEU A 25 16.35 -21.13 -4.18
CA LEU A 25 16.45 -21.12 -5.64
C LEU A 25 16.62 -22.50 -6.28
N ARG A 26 17.11 -23.50 -5.53
CA ARG A 26 17.17 -24.90 -6.01
C ARG A 26 15.79 -25.56 -5.94
N ALA A 27 15.01 -25.26 -4.92
CA ALA A 27 13.64 -25.75 -4.77
C ALA A 27 12.66 -25.04 -5.72
N ASP A 28 12.82 -23.73 -5.87
CA ASP A 28 12.00 -22.88 -6.73
C ASP A 28 12.88 -21.80 -7.42
N PRO A 29 13.32 -22.06 -8.66
CA PRO A 29 14.15 -21.13 -9.41
C PRO A 29 13.49 -19.77 -9.70
N TRP A 30 12.16 -19.68 -9.67
CA TRP A 30 11.44 -18.44 -9.98
C TRP A 30 11.38 -17.46 -8.82
N GLN A 31 11.79 -17.87 -7.61
CA GLN A 31 12.03 -16.95 -6.48
C GLN A 31 13.06 -15.87 -6.83
N LEU A 32 13.85 -16.07 -7.89
CA LEU A 32 14.73 -15.03 -8.45
C LEU A 32 13.96 -13.75 -8.84
N LEU A 33 12.65 -13.84 -9.14
CA LEU A 33 11.81 -12.69 -9.46
C LEU A 33 11.58 -11.74 -8.27
N ARG A 34 11.87 -12.17 -7.03
CA ARG A 34 11.89 -11.27 -5.86
C ARG A 34 13.03 -10.24 -5.93
N VAL A 35 14.06 -10.49 -6.75
CA VAL A 35 15.19 -9.58 -6.92
C VAL A 35 14.82 -8.44 -7.86
N ALA A 36 14.96 -7.20 -7.37
CA ALA A 36 14.61 -6.01 -8.14
C ALA A 36 15.35 -5.96 -9.49
N GLY A 37 14.58 -5.70 -10.55
CA GLY A 37 15.10 -5.59 -11.92
C GLY A 37 15.20 -6.92 -12.68
N VAL A 38 14.98 -8.07 -12.04
CA VAL A 38 14.87 -9.36 -12.74
C VAL A 38 13.54 -9.42 -13.51
N ARG A 39 13.61 -9.91 -14.76
CA ARG A 39 12.45 -10.11 -15.65
C ARG A 39 12.05 -11.60 -15.73
N PRO A 40 10.78 -11.91 -16.04
CA PRO A 40 10.31 -13.29 -16.21
C PRO A 40 11.17 -14.12 -17.16
N GLU A 41 11.66 -13.56 -18.27
CA GLU A 41 12.48 -14.29 -19.23
C GLU A 41 13.85 -14.69 -18.66
N GLN A 42 14.40 -13.88 -17.75
CA GLN A 42 15.65 -14.18 -17.07
C GLN A 42 15.46 -15.30 -16.05
N ALA A 43 14.37 -15.25 -15.28
CA ALA A 43 14.00 -16.31 -14.35
C ALA A 43 13.71 -17.63 -15.08
N ASP A 44 12.99 -17.59 -16.21
CA ASP A 44 12.73 -18.75 -17.07
C ASP A 44 14.02 -19.33 -17.66
N GLY A 45 15.00 -18.48 -18.01
CA GLY A 45 16.34 -18.92 -18.42
C GLY A 45 17.09 -19.64 -17.30
N PHE A 46 17.03 -19.10 -16.08
CA PHE A 46 17.65 -19.68 -14.89
C PHE A 46 16.99 -21.02 -14.52
N ALA A 47 15.66 -21.09 -14.54
CA ALA A 47 14.88 -22.29 -14.28
C ALA A 47 15.23 -23.41 -15.29
N ARG A 48 15.29 -23.10 -16.59
CA ARG A 48 15.71 -24.07 -17.62
C ARG A 48 17.14 -24.53 -17.43
N ALA A 49 18.05 -23.66 -16.99
CA ALA A 49 19.44 -24.04 -16.73
C ALA A 49 19.59 -24.97 -15.50
N LEU A 50 18.68 -24.88 -14.53
CA LEU A 50 18.69 -25.72 -13.33
C LEU A 50 17.87 -27.00 -13.46
N LEU A 51 16.66 -26.92 -14.01
CA LEU A 51 15.67 -28.01 -14.06
C LEU A 51 15.62 -28.70 -15.43
N GLY A 52 16.24 -28.14 -16.46
CA GLY A 52 16.21 -28.68 -17.82
C GLY A 52 14.80 -28.67 -18.42
N ALA A 53 14.39 -29.81 -18.99
CA ALA A 53 13.08 -29.96 -19.62
C ALA A 53 11.89 -29.88 -18.63
N GLY A 54 12.15 -29.93 -17.32
CA GLY A 54 11.13 -29.77 -16.28
C GLY A 54 10.71 -28.33 -16.01
N ALA A 55 11.35 -27.33 -16.63
CA ALA A 55 10.93 -25.92 -16.52
C ALA A 55 9.98 -25.55 -17.67
N GLY A 56 8.69 -25.79 -17.47
CA GLY A 56 7.61 -25.46 -18.41
C GLY A 56 6.86 -24.16 -18.05
N PRO A 57 6.12 -23.58 -19.01
CA PRO A 57 5.25 -22.43 -18.75
C PRO A 57 4.06 -22.75 -17.82
N ASP A 58 3.70 -24.02 -17.72
CA ASP A 58 2.65 -24.62 -16.89
C ASP A 58 3.10 -24.98 -15.46
N ASP A 59 4.38 -24.72 -15.11
CA ASP A 59 4.86 -24.94 -13.74
C ASP A 59 4.16 -23.97 -12.77
N GLU A 60 3.49 -24.51 -11.76
CA GLU A 60 2.76 -23.73 -10.76
C GLU A 60 3.66 -22.71 -10.03
N ARG A 61 4.94 -23.05 -9.81
CA ARG A 61 5.92 -22.15 -9.18
C ARG A 61 6.15 -20.91 -10.04
N ARG A 62 6.21 -21.09 -11.36
CA ARG A 62 6.32 -20.00 -12.33
C ARG A 62 5.09 -19.11 -12.27
N GLY A 63 3.90 -19.71 -12.34
CA GLY A 63 2.63 -18.99 -12.29
C GLY A 63 2.56 -18.08 -11.05
N ARG A 64 2.79 -18.65 -9.86
CA ARG A 64 2.81 -17.90 -8.60
C ARG A 64 3.83 -16.76 -8.59
N ALA A 65 5.07 -17.05 -8.96
CA ALA A 65 6.14 -16.06 -8.94
C ALA A 65 5.88 -14.89 -9.92
N VAL A 66 5.28 -15.16 -11.09
CA VAL A 66 4.88 -14.12 -12.05
C VAL A 66 3.71 -13.31 -11.52
N THR A 67 2.74 -13.91 -10.82
CA THR A 67 1.64 -13.19 -10.14
C THR A 67 2.20 -12.15 -9.17
N VAL A 68 3.10 -12.57 -8.27
CA VAL A 68 3.74 -11.66 -7.30
C VAL A 68 4.55 -10.59 -8.01
N TRP A 69 5.34 -10.96 -9.03
CA TRP A 69 6.16 -10.02 -9.79
C TRP A 69 5.33 -8.95 -10.50
N LEU A 70 4.17 -9.30 -11.07
CA LEU A 70 3.27 -8.34 -11.71
C LEU A 70 2.71 -7.32 -10.70
N LEU A 71 2.33 -7.78 -9.50
CA LEU A 71 1.88 -6.91 -8.43
C LEU A 71 3.01 -6.01 -7.91
N GLU A 72 4.24 -6.52 -7.83
CA GLU A 72 5.43 -5.70 -7.51
C GLU A 72 5.65 -4.60 -8.56
N GLN A 73 5.50 -4.91 -9.85
CA GLN A 73 5.60 -3.89 -10.91
C GLN A 73 4.48 -2.85 -10.79
N ALA A 74 3.27 -3.28 -10.43
CA ALA A 74 2.14 -2.37 -10.20
C ALA A 74 2.39 -1.45 -9.00
N ALA A 75 3.00 -1.97 -7.93
CA ALA A 75 3.40 -1.19 -6.76
C ALA A 75 4.41 -0.10 -7.08
N LEU A 76 5.37 -0.36 -7.97
CA LEU A 76 6.28 0.67 -8.47
C LEU A 76 5.57 1.79 -9.24
N ALA A 77 4.39 1.52 -9.80
CA ALA A 77 3.52 2.51 -10.44
C ALA A 77 2.51 3.17 -9.45
N GLY A 78 2.55 2.81 -8.17
CA GLY A 78 1.68 3.36 -7.13
C GLY A 78 0.40 2.56 -6.88
N HIS A 79 0.22 1.38 -7.48
CA HIS A 79 -0.92 0.51 -7.19
C HIS A 79 -0.64 -0.40 -5.99
N THR A 80 -1.60 -0.51 -5.08
CA THR A 80 -1.53 -1.44 -3.94
C THR A 80 -2.27 -2.75 -4.20
N ALA A 81 -3.23 -2.72 -5.13
CA ALA A 81 -3.95 -3.89 -5.64
C ALA A 81 -4.28 -3.72 -7.13
N LEU A 82 -4.55 -4.84 -7.81
CA LEU A 82 -5.04 -4.88 -9.18
C LEU A 82 -6.39 -5.58 -9.26
N ASP A 83 -7.22 -5.16 -10.22
CA ASP A 83 -8.43 -5.89 -10.61
C ASP A 83 -8.07 -7.29 -11.16
N LEU A 84 -8.79 -8.32 -10.72
CA LEU A 84 -8.50 -9.71 -11.05
C LEU A 84 -8.50 -9.95 -12.58
N PRO A 85 -9.51 -9.52 -13.36
CA PRO A 85 -9.45 -9.55 -14.83
C PRO A 85 -8.20 -8.90 -15.43
N ALA A 86 -7.79 -7.74 -14.91
CA ALA A 86 -6.59 -7.04 -15.40
C ALA A 86 -5.29 -7.83 -15.09
N LEU A 87 -5.21 -8.42 -13.89
CA LEU A 87 -4.11 -9.30 -13.49
C LEU A 87 -4.08 -10.58 -14.34
N ALA A 88 -5.22 -11.23 -14.55
CA ALA A 88 -5.32 -12.42 -15.38
C ALA A 88 -4.89 -12.18 -16.82
N ALA A 89 -5.31 -11.04 -17.41
CA ALA A 89 -4.86 -10.64 -18.73
C ALA A 89 -3.35 -10.36 -18.78
N ALA A 90 -2.76 -9.82 -17.70
CA ALA A 90 -1.32 -9.59 -17.61
C ALA A 90 -0.53 -10.90 -17.49
N LEU A 91 -1.03 -11.87 -16.71
CA LEU A 91 -0.48 -13.22 -16.61
C LEU A 91 -0.49 -13.95 -17.96
N GLY A 92 -1.61 -13.86 -18.69
CA GLY A 92 -1.70 -14.42 -20.04
C GLY A 92 -0.66 -13.81 -21.01
N ARG A 93 -0.38 -12.50 -20.91
CA ARG A 93 0.69 -11.85 -21.69
C ARG A 93 2.09 -12.33 -21.31
N GLN A 94 2.29 -12.84 -20.09
CA GLN A 94 3.52 -13.47 -19.62
C GLN A 94 3.59 -14.98 -19.93
N GLY A 95 2.63 -15.50 -20.70
CA GLY A 95 2.59 -16.90 -21.11
C GLY A 95 2.21 -17.87 -19.98
N VAL A 96 1.49 -17.40 -18.95
CA VAL A 96 0.89 -18.27 -17.93
C VAL A 96 -0.41 -18.86 -18.50
N PRO A 97 -0.52 -20.19 -18.69
CA PRO A 97 -1.67 -20.80 -19.37
C PRO A 97 -2.99 -20.71 -18.58
N ASP A 98 -2.93 -20.91 -17.27
CA ASP A 98 -4.07 -20.79 -16.35
C ASP A 98 -3.79 -19.67 -15.33
N ALA A 99 -4.32 -18.49 -15.63
CA ALA A 99 -4.09 -17.30 -14.81
C ALA A 99 -4.87 -17.32 -13.50
N GLU A 100 -6.06 -17.93 -13.48
CA GLU A 100 -6.90 -18.01 -12.28
C GLU A 100 -6.26 -18.97 -11.27
N ASP A 101 -5.81 -20.14 -11.73
CA ASP A 101 -5.09 -21.09 -10.89
C ASP A 101 -3.76 -20.52 -10.37
N ALA A 102 -3.02 -19.78 -11.20
CA ALA A 102 -1.80 -19.10 -10.76
C ALA A 102 -2.06 -18.06 -9.64
N VAL A 103 -3.18 -17.34 -9.69
CA VAL A 103 -3.59 -16.42 -8.62
C VAL A 103 -4.04 -17.20 -7.38
N GLN A 104 -4.83 -18.26 -7.55
CA GLN A 104 -5.30 -19.09 -6.45
C GLN A 104 -4.15 -19.76 -5.69
N ASN A 105 -3.14 -20.23 -6.42
CA ASN A 105 -1.92 -20.78 -5.84
C ASN A 105 -1.12 -19.72 -5.07
N ALA A 106 -1.04 -18.47 -5.57
CA ALA A 106 -0.38 -17.38 -4.85
C ALA A 106 -1.12 -16.99 -3.55
N ILE A 107 -2.46 -17.05 -3.56
CA ILE A 107 -3.29 -16.85 -2.35
C ILE A 107 -3.02 -17.96 -1.34
N SER A 108 -2.92 -19.20 -1.81
CA SER A 108 -2.75 -20.37 -0.94
C SER A 108 -1.39 -20.39 -0.25
N GLU A 109 -0.35 -19.85 -0.91
CA GLU A 109 0.97 -19.59 -0.30
C GLU A 109 1.01 -18.35 0.59
N GLY A 110 -0.04 -17.52 0.59
CA GLY A 110 -0.13 -16.30 1.40
C GLY A 110 0.65 -15.10 0.85
N ASP A 111 1.19 -15.17 -0.37
CA ASP A 111 1.92 -14.05 -0.98
C ASP A 111 0.99 -12.89 -1.40
N VAL A 112 -0.29 -13.20 -1.66
CA VAL A 112 -1.30 -12.24 -2.10
C VAL A 112 -2.62 -12.44 -1.35
N LEU A 113 -3.39 -11.36 -1.20
CA LEU A 113 -4.72 -11.36 -0.60
C LEU A 113 -5.77 -10.88 -1.61
N VAL A 114 -7.00 -11.36 -1.44
CA VAL A 114 -8.15 -11.01 -2.28
C VAL A 114 -9.15 -10.17 -1.50
N PHE A 115 -9.64 -9.12 -2.14
CA PHE A 115 -10.64 -8.21 -1.62
C PHE A 115 -11.83 -8.15 -2.56
N GLN A 116 -13.00 -7.96 -1.97
CA GLN A 116 -14.24 -7.76 -2.68
C GLN A 116 -14.68 -6.32 -2.43
N ASP A 117 -14.67 -5.53 -3.49
CA ASP A 117 -15.04 -4.12 -3.46
C ASP A 117 -16.39 -3.93 -4.15
N ALA A 118 -17.40 -3.51 -3.39
CA ALA A 118 -18.74 -3.30 -3.92
C ALA A 118 -18.74 -2.11 -4.87
N ILE A 119 -19.19 -2.30 -6.10
CA ILE A 119 -19.26 -1.24 -7.11
C ILE A 119 -20.57 -0.46 -6.89
N GLY A 120 -20.45 0.85 -6.67
CA GLY A 120 -21.55 1.81 -6.51
C GLY A 120 -21.40 2.70 -5.28
N GLU A 121 -22.04 3.88 -5.26
CA GLU A 121 -22.00 4.76 -4.09
C GLU A 121 -22.79 4.14 -2.92
N ALA A 122 -22.37 4.45 -1.69
CA ALA A 122 -23.07 4.09 -0.46
C ALA A 122 -24.39 4.87 -0.33
N GLY A 123 -25.35 4.58 -1.21
CA GLY A 123 -26.64 5.29 -1.30
C GLY A 123 -27.48 4.92 -2.53
N ASP A 124 -26.87 4.31 -3.56
CA ASP A 124 -27.53 4.08 -4.86
C ASP A 124 -28.25 2.73 -4.98
N ALA A 125 -28.21 1.86 -3.97
CA ALA A 125 -28.87 0.56 -4.05
C ALA A 125 -30.23 0.57 -3.35
N GLN A 126 -31.28 0.23 -4.09
CA GLN A 126 -32.51 -0.31 -3.51
C GLN A 126 -32.19 -1.58 -2.69
N GLU A 127 -32.90 -1.81 -1.60
CA GLU A 127 -32.63 -2.85 -0.58
C GLU A 127 -32.60 -4.31 -1.11
N ASP A 128 -32.99 -4.56 -2.37
CA ASP A 128 -33.15 -5.90 -2.97
C ASP A 128 -32.26 -6.18 -4.21
N GLU A 129 -31.31 -5.32 -4.59
CA GLU A 129 -30.38 -5.58 -5.73
C GLU A 129 -28.99 -6.05 -5.26
N GLU A 130 -28.54 -7.22 -5.74
CA GLU A 130 -27.16 -7.69 -5.58
C GLU A 130 -26.19 -6.70 -6.28
N ARG A 131 -25.41 -5.97 -5.48
CA ARG A 131 -24.43 -5.02 -6.02
C ARG A 131 -23.32 -5.77 -6.74
N PRO A 132 -22.93 -5.35 -7.95
CA PRO A 132 -21.78 -5.96 -8.61
C PRO A 132 -20.52 -5.74 -7.77
N VAL A 133 -19.70 -6.77 -7.64
CA VAL A 133 -18.47 -6.74 -6.84
C VAL A 133 -17.27 -6.80 -7.77
N ARG A 134 -16.32 -5.88 -7.55
CA ARG A 134 -14.99 -5.94 -8.14
C ARG A 134 -14.09 -6.79 -7.25
N VAL A 135 -13.40 -7.75 -7.84
CA VAL A 135 -12.41 -8.57 -7.14
C VAL A 135 -11.03 -7.95 -7.33
N LEU A 136 -10.41 -7.53 -6.23
CA LEU A 136 -9.06 -6.95 -6.19
C LEU A 136 -8.08 -7.96 -5.61
N VAL A 137 -6.87 -7.99 -6.13
CA VAL A 137 -5.76 -8.82 -5.64
C VAL A 137 -4.59 -7.90 -5.29
N GLY A 138 -4.11 -7.96 -4.05
CA GLY A 138 -3.02 -7.14 -3.54
C GLY A 138 -1.91 -7.98 -2.93
N LEU A 139 -0.69 -7.45 -2.89
CA LEU A 139 0.41 -8.07 -2.14
C LEU A 139 0.07 -8.06 -0.65
N GLU A 140 0.29 -9.17 0.03
CA GLU A 140 -0.09 -9.37 1.44
C GLU A 140 0.40 -8.21 2.33
N ARG A 141 1.68 -7.81 2.22
CA ARG A 141 2.23 -6.68 2.99
C ARG A 141 1.50 -5.33 2.79
N TYR A 142 1.02 -5.04 1.58
CA TYR A 142 0.33 -3.76 1.31
C TYR A 142 -1.11 -3.85 1.74
N ALA A 143 -1.74 -4.98 1.50
CA ALA A 143 -3.10 -5.26 1.92
C ALA A 143 -3.25 -5.19 3.46
N LEU A 144 -2.35 -5.83 4.22
CA LEU A 144 -2.35 -5.73 5.68
C LEU A 144 -2.06 -4.30 6.17
N ALA A 145 -1.17 -3.57 5.47
CA ALA A 145 -0.88 -2.18 5.80
C ALA A 145 -2.11 -1.27 5.56
N GLU A 146 -2.87 -1.51 4.49
CA GLU A 146 -4.11 -0.79 4.20
C GLU A 146 -5.20 -1.09 5.21
N GLU A 147 -5.42 -2.35 5.58
CA GLU A 147 -6.39 -2.73 6.61
C GLU A 147 -6.01 -2.09 7.96
N SER A 148 -4.75 -2.19 8.36
CA SER A 148 -4.26 -1.53 9.57
C SER A 148 -4.41 -0.01 9.53
N LEU A 149 -4.25 0.62 8.36
CA LEU A 149 -4.44 2.06 8.18
C LEU A 149 -5.93 2.41 8.32
N ALA A 150 -6.82 1.69 7.64
CA ALA A 150 -8.26 1.91 7.72
C ALA A 150 -8.77 1.77 9.15
N ASP A 151 -8.35 0.72 9.86
CA ASP A 151 -8.67 0.50 11.27
C ASP A 151 -8.14 1.63 12.17
N GLY A 152 -6.90 2.07 11.93
CA GLY A 152 -6.30 3.19 12.65
C GLY A 152 -7.09 4.48 12.47
N LEU A 153 -7.46 4.80 11.22
CA LEU A 153 -8.25 5.98 10.88
C LEU A 153 -9.65 5.90 11.49
N ALA A 154 -10.31 4.74 11.42
CA ALA A 154 -11.63 4.54 12.03
C ALA A 154 -11.59 4.77 13.54
N ARG A 155 -10.55 4.28 14.24
CA ARG A 155 -10.36 4.56 15.67
C ARG A 155 -10.18 6.06 15.95
N LEU A 156 -9.36 6.75 15.16
CA LEU A 156 -9.12 8.19 15.33
C LEU A 156 -10.39 9.01 15.09
N VAL A 157 -11.14 8.72 14.03
CA VAL A 157 -12.41 9.40 13.70
C VAL A 157 -13.43 9.23 14.84
N ASN A 158 -13.49 8.05 15.46
CA ASN A 158 -14.42 7.76 16.55
C ASN A 158 -13.90 8.21 17.94
N SER A 159 -12.68 8.73 18.04
CA SER A 159 -12.10 9.26 19.29
C SER A 159 -12.39 10.75 19.48
N VAL A 160 -13.68 11.11 19.51
CA VAL A 160 -14.13 12.50 19.64
C VAL A 160 -13.73 13.07 21.02
N PRO A 161 -13.13 14.27 21.09
CA PRO A 161 -12.80 14.92 22.36
C PRO A 161 -14.04 15.13 23.25
N GLU A 162 -13.91 14.90 24.56
CA GLU A 162 -14.99 15.22 25.50
C GLU A 162 -15.29 16.72 25.48
N ARG A 163 -16.56 17.08 25.27
CA ARG A 163 -17.00 18.48 25.30
C ARG A 163 -17.17 18.92 26.76
N GLY A 164 -16.34 19.87 27.17
CA GLY A 164 -16.36 20.53 28.48
C GLY A 164 -15.67 21.90 28.40
N ASP A 165 -15.07 22.37 29.49
CA ASP A 165 -14.39 23.68 29.56
C ASP A 165 -13.31 23.87 28.46
N ALA A 166 -12.67 22.78 28.05
CA ALA A 166 -11.73 22.77 26.92
C ALA A 166 -12.37 23.26 25.60
N GLY A 167 -13.66 22.98 25.37
CA GLY A 167 -14.37 23.42 24.16
C GLY A 167 -14.55 24.93 24.10
N GLU A 168 -14.79 25.59 25.24
CA GLU A 168 -14.88 27.06 25.28
C GLU A 168 -13.52 27.73 25.07
N GLU A 169 -12.45 27.12 25.59
CA GLU A 169 -11.08 27.60 25.38
C GLU A 169 -10.66 27.49 23.90
N TRP A 170 -10.99 26.37 23.25
CA TRP A 170 -10.79 26.20 21.81
C TRP A 170 -11.59 27.20 20.97
N GLU A 171 -12.85 27.49 21.34
CA GLU A 171 -13.65 28.49 20.64
C GLU A 171 -13.08 29.91 20.81
N ARG A 172 -12.57 30.26 22.01
CA ARG A 172 -11.84 31.52 22.22
C ARG A 172 -10.59 31.61 21.34
N ALA A 173 -9.82 30.52 21.21
CA ALA A 173 -8.65 30.48 20.34
C ALA A 173 -9.06 30.65 18.86
N ALA A 174 -10.10 29.94 18.40
CA ALA A 174 -10.63 30.07 17.04
C ALA A 174 -11.09 31.50 16.73
N ALA A 175 -11.80 32.15 17.65
CA ALA A 175 -12.28 33.52 17.49
C ALA A 175 -11.15 34.56 17.36
N SER A 176 -9.94 34.23 17.84
CA SER A 176 -8.74 35.09 17.70
C SER A 176 -7.99 34.90 16.38
N ALA A 177 -8.28 33.83 15.63
CA ALA A 177 -7.68 33.53 14.34
C ALA A 177 -8.49 34.12 13.17
N ALA A 178 -7.84 34.29 12.02
CA ALA A 178 -8.47 34.83 10.82
C ALA A 178 -8.75 33.73 9.78
N GLY A 179 -9.87 33.85 9.07
CA GLY A 179 -10.20 33.02 7.91
C GLY A 179 -10.23 31.52 8.21
N SER A 180 -9.62 30.73 7.32
CA SER A 180 -9.59 29.27 7.36
C SER A 180 -8.84 28.70 8.57
N ALA A 181 -7.94 29.46 9.20
CA ALA A 181 -7.30 29.05 10.45
C ALA A 181 -8.31 28.92 11.61
N ALA A 182 -9.30 29.82 11.70
CA ALA A 182 -10.34 29.73 12.72
C ALA A 182 -11.21 28.47 12.53
N GLU A 183 -11.56 28.15 11.29
CA GLU A 183 -12.34 26.96 10.95
C GLU A 183 -11.53 25.67 11.19
N LEU A 184 -10.23 25.68 10.89
CA LEU A 184 -9.34 24.58 11.24
C LEU A 184 -9.33 24.36 12.75
N ILE A 185 -9.13 25.40 13.57
CA ILE A 185 -9.13 25.30 15.04
C ILE A 185 -10.45 24.73 15.58
N ARG A 186 -11.60 25.20 15.06
CA ARG A 186 -12.91 24.62 15.43
C ARG A 186 -13.04 23.15 15.04
N ALA A 187 -12.54 22.77 13.86
CA ALA A 187 -12.61 21.39 13.41
C ALA A 187 -11.85 20.46 14.35
N VAL A 188 -10.63 20.81 14.77
CA VAL A 188 -9.81 19.97 15.68
C VAL A 188 -10.36 19.94 17.11
N ALA A 189 -11.07 20.99 17.54
CA ALA A 189 -11.77 20.98 18.82
C ALA A 189 -12.91 19.95 18.87
N GLY A 190 -13.49 19.61 17.71
CA GLY A 190 -14.66 18.74 17.60
C GLY A 190 -14.38 17.32 17.08
N HIS A 191 -13.18 17.03 16.57
CA HIS A 191 -12.89 15.78 15.86
C HIS A 191 -11.50 15.23 16.21
N GLY A 192 -11.38 13.91 16.35
CA GLY A 192 -10.10 13.23 16.63
C GLY A 192 -9.15 13.16 15.43
N LEU A 193 -9.66 13.40 14.22
CA LEU A 193 -8.88 13.50 12.99
C LEU A 193 -9.47 14.58 12.08
N VAL A 194 -8.60 15.48 11.59
CA VAL A 194 -8.98 16.55 10.67
C VAL A 194 -8.04 16.52 9.46
N LEU A 195 -8.62 16.49 8.26
CA LEU A 195 -7.89 16.70 7.02
C LEU A 195 -8.04 18.17 6.59
N HIS A 196 -6.91 18.86 6.44
CA HIS A 196 -6.85 20.23 5.96
C HIS A 196 -6.07 20.27 4.64
N THR A 197 -6.70 20.79 3.58
CA THR A 197 -6.11 20.91 2.25
C THR A 197 -6.16 22.36 1.80
N GLY A 198 -5.11 22.79 1.09
CA GLY A 198 -4.96 24.17 0.64
C GLY A 198 -3.72 24.36 -0.22
N GLY A 199 -3.60 25.53 -0.84
CA GLY A 199 -2.41 25.94 -1.59
C GLY A 199 -1.32 26.50 -0.68
N GLU A 200 -0.29 27.14 -1.25
CA GLU A 200 0.81 27.73 -0.46
C GLU A 200 0.33 28.76 0.58
N ALA A 201 -0.77 29.48 0.32
CA ALA A 201 -1.35 30.45 1.25
C ALA A 201 -1.86 29.82 2.56
N SER A 202 -2.21 28.53 2.56
CA SER A 202 -2.73 27.83 3.73
C SER A 202 -1.65 27.28 4.65
N LEU A 203 -0.36 27.46 4.32
CA LEU A 203 0.74 26.97 5.15
C LEU A 203 0.82 27.62 6.53
N ALA A 204 0.28 28.84 6.69
CA ALA A 204 0.22 29.54 7.98
C ALA A 204 -0.85 28.98 8.93
N GLU A 205 -1.85 28.24 8.40
CA GLU A 205 -2.99 27.79 9.19
C GLU A 205 -2.62 26.65 10.17
N PRO A 206 -1.83 25.62 9.77
CA PRO A 206 -1.33 24.62 10.71
C PRO A 206 -0.41 25.18 11.81
N ALA A 207 0.32 26.26 11.54
CA ALA A 207 1.16 26.92 12.54
C ALA A 207 0.32 27.70 13.55
N ALA A 208 -0.69 28.45 13.07
CA ALA A 208 -1.66 29.11 13.96
C ALA A 208 -2.38 28.10 14.86
N LEU A 209 -2.71 26.91 14.34
CA LEU A 209 -3.25 25.82 15.15
C LEU A 209 -2.25 25.33 16.21
N LEU A 210 -0.97 25.15 15.85
CA LEU A 210 0.06 24.70 16.78
C LEU A 210 0.24 25.71 17.93
N ASP A 211 0.30 27.00 17.62
CA ASP A 211 0.40 28.09 18.59
C ASP A 211 -0.84 28.13 19.49
N ALA A 212 -2.05 27.97 18.92
CA ALA A 212 -3.27 27.86 19.70
C ALA A 212 -3.21 26.68 20.68
N ALA A 213 -2.80 25.50 20.22
CA ALA A 213 -2.68 24.31 21.06
C ALA A 213 -1.66 24.51 22.21
N HIS A 214 -0.51 25.14 21.93
CA HIS A 214 0.46 25.50 22.98
C HIS A 214 -0.09 26.56 23.95
N GLY A 215 -0.85 27.53 23.46
CA GLY A 215 -1.54 28.53 24.29
C GLY A 215 -2.56 27.92 25.24
N LEU A 216 -3.14 26.77 24.88
CA LEU A 216 -4.02 25.95 25.71
C LEU A 216 -3.25 24.99 26.65
N GLY A 217 -1.92 25.03 26.66
CA GLY A 217 -1.08 24.18 27.50
C GLY A 217 -0.96 22.73 27.01
N LEU A 218 -1.35 22.44 25.75
CA LEU A 218 -1.27 21.10 25.19
C LEU A 218 0.16 20.76 24.75
N ARG A 219 0.48 19.46 24.80
CA ARG A 219 1.71 18.94 24.19
C ARG A 219 1.44 18.70 22.70
N ALA A 220 1.78 19.68 21.88
CA ALA A 220 1.58 19.64 20.44
C ALA A 220 2.91 19.68 19.67
N TRP A 221 2.96 18.98 18.55
CA TRP A 221 4.14 18.88 17.68
C TRP A 221 3.73 19.01 16.22
N ALA A 222 4.59 19.63 15.42
CA ALA A 222 4.50 19.61 13.96
C ALA A 222 5.53 18.64 13.37
N ALA A 223 5.11 17.84 12.40
CA ALA A 223 5.97 16.94 11.65
C ALA A 223 5.76 17.17 10.15
N THR A 224 6.83 17.09 9.38
CA THR A 224 6.82 17.30 7.92
C THR A 224 7.59 16.16 7.25
N HIS A 225 7.14 15.72 6.07
CA HIS A 225 7.76 14.61 5.34
C HIS A 225 9.24 14.84 4.99
N GLY A 226 9.68 16.09 4.83
CA GLY A 226 11.07 16.40 4.54
C GLY A 226 11.50 17.84 4.87
N PRO A 227 12.79 18.17 4.69
CA PRO A 227 13.36 19.45 5.12
C PRO A 227 12.71 20.69 4.49
N VAL A 228 12.20 20.58 3.26
CA VAL A 228 11.50 21.68 2.56
C VAL A 228 10.22 22.07 3.30
N GLY A 229 9.43 21.08 3.75
CA GLY A 229 8.24 21.33 4.56
C GLY A 229 8.60 22.03 5.86
N ARG A 230 9.64 21.55 6.56
CA ARG A 230 10.12 22.17 7.80
C ARG A 230 10.54 23.63 7.62
N ALA A 231 11.23 23.95 6.53
CA ALA A 231 11.68 25.32 6.27
C ALA A 231 10.53 26.27 5.89
N ARG A 232 9.42 25.74 5.37
CA ARG A 232 8.22 26.49 4.99
C ARG A 232 7.15 26.54 6.09
N PHE A 233 7.27 25.70 7.11
CA PHE A 233 6.41 25.72 8.28
C PHE A 233 6.69 27.02 9.05
N ALA A 234 5.71 27.91 9.07
CA ALA A 234 5.81 29.27 9.58
C ALA A 234 4.58 29.60 10.40
#